data_AF-A0A3B8UKI2-F1
#
_entry.id   AF-A0A3B8UKI2-F1
#
_cell.length_a   1.000
_cell.length_b   1.000
_cell.length_c   1.000
_cell.angle_alpha   90.00
_cell.angle_beta   90.00
_cell.angle_gamma   90.00
#
_symmetry.space_group_name_H-M   'P 1'
#
loop_
_entity.id
_entity.type
_entity.pdbx_description
1 polymer ?
#
loop_
_entity_poly.entity_id
_entity_poly.type
_entity_poly.pdbx_seq_one_letter_code
_entity_poly.pdbx_strand_id
1 'polypeptide(L)'
;MNVAADRKLFLGGRLKRLRRDLDLSQTAMAADLGVSPSYLNHIERNQRPVSAQLLLRLAETYDVDLRNLGQSGGPASEAELSEVFADPLFQGLAVPRHEIMQLAEDQPAAADAVLRLYRAFTDRRVRDRAEAE
;
A
#
# COMPACT_ATOMS: atom_id res chain seq x y z
N MET A 1 -2.68 -26.00 16.59
CA MET A 1 -1.90 -24.79 16.89
C MET A 1 -1.23 -24.34 15.60
N ASN A 2 -1.82 -23.38 14.87
CA ASN A 2 -1.21 -22.86 13.65
C ASN A 2 -0.38 -21.64 14.06
N VAL A 3 0.92 -21.82 14.25
CA VAL A 3 1.86 -20.71 14.46
C VAL A 3 1.96 -20.02 13.11
N ALA A 4 1.10 -19.02 12.88
CA ALA A 4 1.21 -18.14 11.74
C ALA A 4 2.62 -17.55 11.77
N ALA A 5 3.45 -17.95 10.79
CA ALA A 5 4.79 -17.41 10.63
C ALA A 5 4.71 -15.88 10.66
N ASP A 6 5.62 -15.27 11.43
CA ASP A 6 5.73 -13.82 11.64
C ASP A 6 5.96 -13.11 10.30
N ARG A 7 4.87 -12.87 9.57
CA ARG A 7 4.90 -12.30 8.23
C ARG A 7 5.22 -10.83 8.40
N LYS A 8 6.44 -10.44 7.99
CA LYS A 8 6.88 -9.05 7.93
C LYS A 8 5.82 -8.19 7.22
N LEU A 9 5.22 -7.27 7.95
CA LEU A 9 4.18 -6.36 7.45
C LEU A 9 4.82 -5.08 6.95
N PHE A 10 4.70 -4.80 5.65
CA PHE A 10 5.16 -3.55 5.03
C PHE A 10 3.94 -2.69 4.69
N LEU A 11 3.72 -1.63 5.46
CA LEU A 11 2.54 -0.74 5.33
C LEU A 11 2.94 0.73 5.15
N GLY A 12 4.18 1.00 4.71
CA GLY A 12 4.77 2.34 4.66
C GLY A 12 3.96 3.35 3.86
N GLY A 13 3.48 2.95 2.68
CA GLY A 13 2.62 3.80 1.85
C GLY A 13 1.30 4.17 2.52
N ARG A 14 0.73 3.27 3.34
CA ARG A 14 -0.52 3.52 4.09
C ARG A 14 -0.28 4.43 5.26
N LEU A 15 0.79 4.20 6.00
CA LEU A 15 1.20 5.06 7.10
C LEU A 15 1.44 6.50 6.62
N LYS A 16 2.16 6.65 5.49
CA LYS A 16 2.39 7.95 4.85
C LYS A 16 1.09 8.64 4.42
N ARG A 17 0.11 7.88 3.91
CA ARG A 17 -1.20 8.42 3.53
C ARG A 17 -1.96 8.90 4.76
N LEU A 18 -2.14 8.03 5.77
CA LEU A 18 -2.76 8.38 7.05
C LEU A 18 -2.16 9.66 7.62
N ARG A 19 -0.82 9.76 7.65
CA ARG A 19 -0.13 10.94 8.13
C ARG A 19 -0.50 12.22 7.39
N ARG A 20 -0.61 12.14 6.05
CA ARG A 20 -0.98 13.28 5.21
C ARG A 20 -2.46 13.63 5.37
N ASP A 21 -3.34 12.65 5.52
CA ASP A 21 -4.77 12.86 5.74
C ASP A 21 -5.02 13.53 7.11
N LEU A 22 -4.14 13.31 8.09
CA LEU A 22 -4.11 14.00 9.38
C LEU A 22 -3.36 15.35 9.35
N ASP A 23 -2.85 15.77 8.19
CA ASP A 23 -2.03 16.98 8.00
C ASP A 23 -0.78 17.06 8.91
N LEU A 24 -0.15 15.92 9.19
CA LEU A 24 1.01 15.82 10.07
C LEU A 24 2.33 15.78 9.30
N SER A 25 3.35 16.42 9.86
CA SER A 25 4.75 16.16 9.47
C SER A 25 5.21 14.79 9.98
N GLN A 26 6.26 14.21 9.37
CA GLN A 26 6.85 12.97 9.90
C GLN A 26 7.31 13.12 11.35
N THR A 27 7.91 14.28 11.69
CA THR A 27 8.37 14.56 13.06
C THR A 27 7.21 14.61 14.05
N ALA A 28 6.09 15.24 13.67
CA ALA A 28 4.90 15.31 14.52
C ALA A 28 4.31 13.93 14.79
N MET A 29 4.02 13.16 13.73
CA MET A 29 3.49 11.81 13.88
C MET A 29 4.46 10.88 14.64
N ALA A 30 5.78 11.04 14.45
CA ALA A 30 6.77 10.26 15.19
C ALA A 30 6.72 10.57 16.69
N ALA A 31 6.56 11.85 17.06
CA ALA A 31 6.39 12.27 18.44
C ALA A 31 5.10 11.70 19.05
N ASP A 32 3.97 11.81 18.35
CA ASP A 32 2.67 11.27 18.78
C ASP A 32 2.72 9.75 19.01
N LEU A 33 3.45 9.04 18.14
CA LEU A 33 3.65 7.59 18.22
C LEU A 33 4.81 7.19 19.14
N GLY A 34 5.50 8.12 19.79
CA GLY A 34 6.62 7.85 20.68
C GLY A 34 7.78 7.08 20.02
N VAL A 35 8.05 7.35 18.74
CA VAL A 35 9.16 6.76 17.97
C VAL A 35 10.06 7.85 17.40
N SER A 36 11.25 7.47 16.91
CA SER A 36 12.13 8.45 16.26
C SER A 36 11.63 8.82 14.85
N PRO A 37 11.83 10.06 14.37
CA PRO A 37 11.50 10.45 13.00
C PRO A 37 12.20 9.57 11.95
N SER A 38 13.45 9.18 12.20
CA SER A 38 14.20 8.26 11.33
C SER A 38 13.54 6.88 11.24
N TYR A 39 13.05 6.35 12.37
CA TYR A 39 12.30 5.10 12.36
C TYR A 39 11.03 5.21 11.53
N LEU A 40 10.22 6.26 11.75
CA LEU A 40 9.00 6.48 10.96
C LEU A 40 9.31 6.61 9.46
N ASN A 41 10.39 7.31 9.10
CA ASN A 41 10.84 7.43 7.71
C ASN A 41 11.18 6.07 7.08
N HIS A 42 11.93 5.21 7.78
CA HIS A 42 12.24 3.86 7.28
C HIS A 42 10.98 3.00 7.10
N ILE A 43 9.99 3.14 8.01
CA ILE A 43 8.71 2.46 7.88
C ILE A 43 7.94 2.98 6.66
N GLU A 44 7.80 4.30 6.49
CA GLU A 44 7.10 4.92 5.35
C GLU A 44 7.71 4.56 3.99
N ARG A 45 9.01 4.26 3.96
CA ARG A 45 9.74 3.81 2.76
C ARG A 45 9.79 2.29 2.61
N ASN A 46 9.09 1.53 3.45
CA ASN A 46 9.13 0.06 3.49
C ASN A 46 10.54 -0.54 3.67
N GLN A 47 11.50 0.23 4.21
CA GLN A 47 12.84 -0.26 4.51
C GLN A 47 12.86 -1.12 5.78
N ARG A 48 11.86 -0.94 6.64
CA ARG A 48 11.63 -1.77 7.82
C ARG A 48 10.18 -2.23 7.85
N PRO A 49 9.92 -3.47 8.28
CA PRO A 49 8.55 -3.90 8.54
C PRO A 49 7.99 -3.17 9.78
N VAL A 50 6.69 -2.95 9.76
CA VAL A 50 5.91 -2.41 10.87
C VAL A 50 5.89 -3.44 11.99
N SER A 51 6.24 -3.02 13.21
CA SER A 51 6.13 -3.86 14.39
C SER A 51 4.70 -3.88 14.91
N ALA A 52 4.33 -4.96 15.62
CA ALA A 52 3.04 -5.03 16.33
C ALA A 52 2.86 -3.83 17.30
N GLN A 53 3.94 -3.41 17.96
CA GLN A 53 3.90 -2.27 18.88
C GLN A 53 3.56 -0.95 18.16
N LEU A 54 4.09 -0.72 16.96
CA LEU A 54 3.75 0.47 16.18
C LEU A 54 2.29 0.42 15.71
N LEU A 55 1.77 -0.75 15.34
CA LEU A 55 0.35 -0.92 14.99
C LEU A 55 -0.58 -0.59 16.17
N LEU A 56 -0.26 -1.07 17.37
CA LEU A 56 -1.04 -0.75 18.57
C LEU A 56 -1.06 0.75 18.84
N ARG A 57 0.10 1.43 18.77
CA ARG A 57 0.16 2.88 18.92
C ARG A 57 -0.64 3.63 17.85
N LEU A 58 -0.61 3.17 16.60
CA LEU A 58 -1.42 3.78 15.53
C LEU A 58 -2.92 3.66 15.81
N ALA A 59 -3.37 2.50 16.30
CA ALA A 59 -4.77 2.29 16.67
C ALA A 59 -5.17 3.16 17.87
N GLU A 60 -4.33 3.23 18.91
CA GLU A 60 -4.60 4.00 20.12
C GLU A 60 -4.55 5.53 19.90
N THR A 61 -3.57 6.02 19.15
CA THR A 61 -3.32 7.46 18.97
C THR A 61 -4.27 8.09 17.94
N TYR A 62 -4.64 7.36 16.88
CA TYR A 62 -5.38 7.91 15.74
C TYR A 62 -6.71 7.20 15.45
N ASP A 63 -7.16 6.31 16.34
CA ASP A 63 -8.39 5.51 16.20
C ASP A 63 -8.47 4.75 14.86
N VAL A 64 -7.32 4.20 14.42
CA VAL A 64 -7.21 3.51 13.14
C VAL A 64 -7.69 2.07 13.25
N ASP A 65 -8.66 1.70 12.42
CA ASP A 65 -9.01 0.30 12.22
C ASP A 65 -7.86 -0.45 11.51
N LEU A 66 -7.15 -1.29 12.26
CA LEU A 66 -6.03 -2.10 11.75
C LEU A 66 -6.46 -3.08 10.67
N ARG A 67 -7.73 -3.48 10.62
CA ARG A 67 -8.26 -4.31 9.54
C ARG A 67 -8.25 -3.52 8.24
N ASN A 68 -8.67 -2.26 8.25
CA ASN A 68 -8.63 -1.38 7.08
C ASN A 68 -7.19 -1.00 6.71
N LEU A 69 -6.32 -0.81 7.70
CA LEU A 69 -4.89 -0.58 7.47
C LEU A 69 -4.22 -1.80 6.80
N GLY A 70 -4.70 -3.01 7.10
CA GLY A 70 -4.25 -4.26 6.51
C GLY A 70 -4.95 -4.68 5.21
N GLN A 71 -6.17 -4.20 4.93
CA GLN A 71 -7.09 -4.76 3.92
C GLN A 71 -6.91 -4.30 2.47
N SER A 72 -5.92 -3.48 2.15
CA SER A 72 -5.45 -3.44 0.76
C SER A 72 -4.31 -4.45 0.63
N GLY A 73 -4.26 -5.21 -0.47
CA GLY A 73 -3.23 -6.23 -0.71
C GLY A 73 -1.82 -5.71 -0.39
N GLY A 74 -0.89 -6.61 -0.06
CA GLY A 74 0.51 -6.24 0.19
C GLY A 74 1.12 -5.38 -0.93
N PRO A 75 2.37 -4.91 -0.77
CA PRO A 75 3.03 -4.15 -1.83
C PRO A 75 2.82 -4.85 -3.18
N ALA A 76 2.40 -4.08 -4.19
CA ALA A 76 2.02 -4.58 -5.49
C ALA A 76 3.11 -5.54 -6.01
N SER A 77 2.73 -6.79 -6.23
CA SER A 77 3.66 -7.78 -6.76
C SER A 77 3.87 -7.58 -8.26
N GLU A 78 5.01 -8.05 -8.78
CA GLU A 78 5.24 -8.07 -10.22
C GLU A 78 4.13 -8.81 -10.97
N ALA A 79 3.64 -9.92 -10.42
CA ALA A 79 2.54 -10.68 -11.03
C ALA A 79 1.25 -9.84 -11.15
N GLU A 80 0.86 -9.14 -10.08
CA GLU A 80 -0.32 -8.26 -10.08
C GLU A 80 -0.16 -7.10 -11.06
N LEU A 81 1.01 -6.47 -11.10
CA LEU A 81 1.25 -5.36 -12.03
C LEU A 81 1.32 -5.85 -13.49
N SER A 82 1.92 -7.01 -13.73
CA SER A 82 1.94 -7.65 -15.07
C SER A 82 0.53 -7.95 -15.56
N GLU A 83 -0.38 -8.38 -14.68
CA GLU A 83 -1.79 -8.55 -15.02
C GLU A 83 -2.46 -7.21 -15.36
N VAL A 84 -2.21 -6.14 -14.59
CA VAL A 84 -2.71 -4.79 -14.89
C VAL A 84 -2.25 -4.32 -16.26
N PHE A 85 -0.95 -4.38 -16.54
CA PHE A 85 -0.38 -3.86 -17.79
C PHE A 85 -0.68 -4.74 -19.01
N ALA A 86 -1.22 -5.95 -18.82
CA ALA A 86 -1.70 -6.80 -19.90
C ALA A 86 -3.12 -6.44 -20.39
N ASP A 87 -3.85 -5.56 -19.69
CA ASP A 87 -5.21 -5.17 -20.12
C ASP A 87 -5.21 -4.46 -21.49
N PRO A 88 -6.18 -4.74 -22.37
CA PRO A 88 -6.30 -4.07 -23.66
C PRO A 88 -6.36 -2.54 -23.61
N LEU A 89 -6.73 -1.95 -22.47
CA LEU A 89 -6.66 -0.50 -22.22
C LEU A 89 -5.25 0.06 -22.50
N PHE A 90 -4.20 -0.73 -22.29
CA PHE A 90 -2.80 -0.33 -22.48
C PHE A 90 -2.25 -0.70 -23.88
N GLN A 91 -3.10 -1.04 -24.85
CA GLN A 91 -2.64 -1.24 -26.23
C GLN A 91 -1.88 -0.01 -26.74
N GLY A 92 -0.66 -0.24 -27.24
CA GLY A 92 0.27 0.82 -27.68
C GLY A 92 1.16 1.40 -26.58
N LEU A 93 1.00 0.96 -25.32
CA LEU A 93 1.80 1.36 -24.15
C LEU A 93 2.40 0.14 -23.45
N ALA A 94 2.97 -0.79 -24.21
CA ALA A 94 3.54 -2.01 -23.65
C ALA A 94 4.65 -1.69 -22.64
N VAL A 95 4.49 -2.14 -21.40
CA VAL A 95 5.49 -2.00 -20.34
C VAL A 95 6.26 -3.32 -20.23
N PRO A 96 7.57 -3.35 -20.55
CA PRO A 96 8.39 -4.54 -20.43
C PRO A 96 8.43 -5.08 -18.99
N ARG A 97 8.50 -6.42 -18.84
CA ARG A 97 8.53 -7.08 -17.53
C ARG A 97 9.60 -6.53 -16.58
N HIS A 98 10.78 -6.20 -17.09
CA HIS A 98 11.87 -5.66 -16.26
C HIS A 98 11.54 -4.25 -15.71
N GLU A 99 10.81 -3.42 -16.45
CA GLU A 99 10.33 -2.12 -15.95
C GLU A 99 9.24 -2.29 -14.90
N ILE A 100 8.37 -3.30 -15.05
CA ILE A 100 7.36 -3.66 -14.05
C ILE A 100 8.03 -4.12 -12.73
N MET A 101 9.04 -4.98 -12.83
CA MET A 101 9.85 -5.37 -11.67
C MET A 101 10.49 -4.16 -11.00
N GLN A 102 11.11 -3.29 -11.79
CA GLN A 102 11.74 -2.08 -11.28
C GLN A 102 10.73 -1.13 -10.61
N LEU A 103 9.53 -0.98 -11.17
CA LEU A 103 8.46 -0.18 -10.57
C LEU A 103 8.05 -0.73 -9.18
N ALA A 104 7.92 -2.06 -9.05
CA ALA A 104 7.56 -2.70 -7.80
C ALA A 104 8.66 -2.55 -6.73
N GLU A 105 9.93 -2.64 -7.13
CA GLU A 105 11.08 -2.60 -6.23
C GLU A 105 11.49 -1.18 -5.86
N ASP A 106 11.66 -0.29 -6.84
CA ASP A 106 12.19 1.06 -6.64
C ASP A 106 11.10 2.04 -6.22
N GLN A 107 9.86 1.86 -6.71
CA GLN A 107 8.75 2.81 -6.53
C GLN A 107 7.47 2.12 -6.02
N PRO A 108 7.51 1.39 -4.89
CA PRO A 108 6.38 0.59 -4.40
C PRO A 108 5.10 1.40 -4.16
N ALA A 109 5.23 2.68 -3.77
CA ALA A 109 4.06 3.55 -3.59
C ALA A 109 3.33 3.88 -4.90
N ALA A 110 4.07 4.01 -6.01
CA ALA A 110 3.49 4.23 -7.32
C ALA A 110 2.86 2.93 -7.86
N ALA A 111 3.55 1.80 -7.69
CA ALA A 111 3.03 0.47 -8.01
C ALA A 111 1.69 0.20 -7.32
N ASP A 112 1.61 0.46 -6.01
CA ASP A 112 0.38 0.33 -5.22
C ASP A 112 -0.73 1.26 -5.72
N ALA A 113 -0.39 2.49 -6.12
CA ALA A 113 -1.37 3.46 -6.62
C ALA A 113 -1.97 3.02 -7.95
N VAL A 114 -1.15 2.51 -8.88
CA VAL A 114 -1.60 1.95 -10.15
C VAL A 114 -2.52 0.76 -9.93
N LEU A 115 -2.11 -0.19 -9.07
CA LEU A 115 -2.92 -1.37 -8.77
C LEU A 115 -4.28 -1.00 -8.15
N ARG A 116 -4.31 -0.02 -7.23
CA ARG A 116 -5.55 0.49 -6.63
C ARG A 116 -6.45 1.17 -7.66
N LEU A 117 -5.88 2.02 -8.52
CA LEU A 117 -6.62 2.69 -9.58
C LEU A 117 -7.27 1.67 -10.53
N TYR A 118 -6.49 0.67 -10.95
CA TYR A 118 -6.94 -0.34 -11.89
C TYR A 118 -8.07 -1.20 -11.30
N ARG A 119 -7.96 -1.65 -10.04
CA ARG A 119 -9.05 -2.36 -9.35
C ARG A 119 -10.34 -1.54 -9.27
N ALA A 120 -10.25 -0.26 -8.93
CA ALA A 120 -11.42 0.60 -8.88
C ALA A 120 -12.06 0.79 -10.27
N PHE A 121 -11.24 0.87 -11.33
CA PHE A 121 -11.70 0.93 -12.71
C PHE A 121 -12.41 -0.36 -13.16
N THR A 122 -11.82 -1.53 -12.89
CA THR A 122 -12.42 -2.82 -13.25
C THR A 122 -13.73 -3.05 -12.51
N ASP A 123 -13.77 -2.76 -11.21
CA ASP A 123 -14.99 -2.90 -10.39
C ASP A 123 -16.11 -2.01 -10.93
N ARG A 124 -15.78 -0.79 -11.35
CA ARG A 124 -16.76 0.11 -11.97
C ARG A 124 -17.24 -0.42 -13.31
N ARG A 125 -16.34 -0.86 -14.20
CA ARG A 125 -16.72 -1.46 -15.49
C ARG A 125 -17.63 -2.68 -15.35
N VAL A 126 -17.41 -3.51 -14.32
CA VAL A 126 -18.27 -4.66 -14.04
C VAL A 126 -19.66 -4.21 -13.60
N ARG A 127 -19.76 -3.23 -12.70
CA ARG A 127 -21.06 -2.66 -12.29
C ARG A 127 -21.81 -2.04 -13.46
N ASP A 128 -21.14 -1.19 -14.25
CA ASP A 128 -21.76 -0.50 -15.39
C ASP A 128 -22.28 -1.51 -16.43
N ARG A 129 -21.64 -2.68 -16.60
CA ARG A 129 -22.13 -3.76 -17.46
C ARG A 129 -23.36 -4.46 -16.87
N ALA A 130 -23.35 -4.74 -15.57
CA ALA A 130 -24.47 -5.38 -14.88
C ALA A 130 -25.73 -4.49 -14.83
N GLU A 131 -25.57 -3.17 -14.83
CA GLU A 131 -26.69 -2.21 -14.91
C GLU A 131 -27.27 -2.07 -16.33
N ALA A 132 -26.52 -2.48 -17.36
CA ALA A 132 -26.93 -2.41 -18.76
C ALA A 132 -27.63 -3.68 -19.26
N GLU A 133 -27.61 -4.76 -18.47
CA GLU A 133 -28.30 -6.05 -18.71
C GLU A 133 -29.66 -6.10 -17.98
#